data_AF-A0A968FT59-F1
#
_entry.id   AF-A0A968FT59-F1
#
_cell.length_a   1.000
_cell.length_b   1.000
_cell.length_c   1.000
_cell.angle_alpha   90.00
_cell.angle_beta   90.00
_cell.angle_gamma   90.00
#
_symmetry.space_group_name_H-M   'P 1'
#
loop_
_entity.id
_entity.type
_entity.pdbx_description
1 polymer ?
#
loop_
_entity_poly.entity_id
_entity_poly.type
_entity_poly.pdbx_seq_one_letter_code
_entity_poly.pdbx_strand_id
1 'polypeptide(L)' 'MSELDQCRDAVKNHPEDDRAYLRLGEACFHEGKNEEALEAFQTAVRLRPENAEAHFALGKIFDVFKR' A
#
# COMPACT_ATOMS: atom_id res chain seq x y z
N MET A 1 11.41 11.98 -10.76
CA MET A 1 11.01 11.26 -9.54
C MET A 1 10.03 10.19 -9.99
N SER A 2 10.28 8.93 -9.63
CA SER A 2 9.31 7.86 -9.92
C SER A 2 8.09 8.01 -9.01
N GLU A 3 6.95 7.44 -9.40
CA GLU A 3 5.72 7.44 -8.58
C GLU A 3 5.97 6.77 -7.21
N LEU A 4 6.84 5.75 -7.19
CA LEU A 4 7.32 5.11 -5.97
C LEU A 4 8.13 6.03 -5.07
N ASP A 5 9.05 6.83 -5.61
CA ASP A 5 9.86 7.74 -4.80
C ASP A 5 8.98 8.77 -4.08
N GLN A 6 7.96 9.27 -4.78
CA GLN A 6 7.00 10.21 -4.19
C GLN A 6 6.16 9.54 -3.09
N CYS A 7 5.73 8.30 -3.29
CA CYS A 7 5.00 7.56 -2.26
C CYS A 7 5.88 7.22 -1.05
N ARG A 8 7.16 6.89 -1.28
CA ARG A 8 8.15 6.64 -0.22
C ARG A 8 8.42 7.90 0.62
N ASP A 9 8.50 9.05 -0.02
CA ASP A 9 8.64 10.31 0.72
C ASP A 9 7.35 10.69 1.44
N ALA A 10 6.18 10.37 0.88
CA ALA A 10 4.89 10.57 1.57
C ALA A 10 4.82 9.78 2.88
N VAL A 11 5.17 8.49 2.89
CA VAL A 11 5.18 7.68 4.13
C VAL A 11 6.27 8.12 5.11
N LYS A 12 7.39 8.69 4.64
CA LYS A 12 8.42 9.25 5.54
C LYS A 12 7.95 10.54 6.22
N ASN A 13 7.26 11.41 5.49
CA ASN A 13 6.77 12.68 6.03
C ASN A 13 5.50 12.48 6.88
N HIS A 14 4.70 11.46 6.57
CA HIS A 14 3.45 11.14 7.24
C HIS A 14 3.36 9.62 7.56
N PRO A 15 4.16 9.12 8.53
CA PRO A 15 4.23 7.69 8.85
C PRO A 15 2.98 7.13 9.54
N GLU A 16 2.01 7.99 9.84
CA GLU A 16 0.74 7.67 10.48
C GLU A 16 -0.46 7.90 9.54
N ASP A 17 -0.23 8.32 8.28
CA ASP A 17 -1.27 8.47 7.27
C ASP A 17 -1.50 7.16 6.51
N ASP A 18 -2.62 6.50 6.78
CA ASP A 18 -3.03 5.27 6.10
C ASP A 18 -3.12 5.43 4.59
N ARG A 19 -3.46 6.63 4.10
CA ARG A 19 -3.55 6.91 2.65
C ARG A 19 -2.18 6.99 1.99
N ALA A 20 -1.15 7.42 2.70
CA ALA A 20 0.21 7.41 2.19
C ALA A 20 0.70 5.97 1.95
N TYR A 21 0.43 5.07 2.89
CA TYR A 21 0.73 3.65 2.74
C TYR A 21 -0.13 2.97 1.67
N LEU A 22 -1.40 3.34 1.52
CA LEU A 22 -2.24 2.85 0.44
C LEU A 22 -1.63 3.20 -0.93
N ARG A 23 -1.27 4.46 -1.16
CA ARG A 23 -0.67 4.90 -2.44
C ARG A 23 0.68 4.23 -2.71
N LEU A 24 1.49 4.05 -1.67
CA LEU A 24 2.74 3.29 -1.78
C LEU A 24 2.47 1.85 -2.22
N GLY A 25 1.48 1.19 -1.61
CA GLY A 25 1.10 -0.16 -1.98
C GLY A 25 0.58 -0.27 -3.41
N GLU A 26 -0.22 0.69 -3.87
CA GLU A 26 -0.68 0.76 -5.26
C GLU A 26 0.46 0.92 -6.25
N ALA A 27 1.38 1.85 -5.97
CA ALA A 27 2.57 2.06 -6.80
C ALA A 27 3.44 0.78 -6.85
N CYS A 28 3.68 0.13 -5.72
CA CYS A 28 4.39 -1.15 -5.67
C CYS A 28 3.66 -2.24 -6.47
N PHE A 29 2.33 -2.33 -6.35
CA PHE A 29 1.51 -3.29 -7.06
C PHE A 29 1.59 -3.10 -8.59
N HIS A 30 1.53 -1.84 -9.05
CA HIS A 30 1.65 -1.49 -10.46
C HIS A 30 3.04 -1.81 -11.03
N GLU A 31 4.09 -1.72 -10.23
CA GLU A 31 5.44 -2.14 -10.62
C GLU A 31 5.68 -3.65 -10.48
N GLY A 32 4.69 -4.44 -10.06
CA GLY A 32 4.82 -5.89 -9.85
C GLY A 32 5.57 -6.28 -8.57
N LYS A 33 5.87 -5.32 -7.70
CA LYS A 33 6.51 -5.52 -6.39
C LYS A 33 5.45 -5.94 -5.36
N ASN A 34 4.90 -7.13 -5.57
CA ASN A 34 3.73 -7.61 -4.81
C ASN A 34 4.00 -7.76 -3.30
N GLU A 35 5.22 -8.12 -2.90
CA GLU A 35 5.61 -8.21 -1.49
C GLU A 35 5.63 -6.83 -0.81
N GLU A 36 6.29 -5.82 -1.44
CA GLU A 36 6.28 -4.44 -0.93
C GLU A 36 4.85 -3.87 -0.90
N ALA A 37 4.01 -4.21 -1.89
CA ALA A 37 2.62 -3.79 -1.92
C ALA A 37 1.82 -4.38 -0.75
N LEU A 38 2.02 -5.66 -0.45
CA LEU A 38 1.37 -6.34 0.66
C LEU A 38 1.71 -5.67 2.00
N GLU A 39 3.00 -5.41 2.26
CA GLU A 39 3.43 -4.75 3.50
C GLU A 39 2.83 -3.34 3.66
N ALA A 40 2.80 -2.58 2.57
CA ALA A 40 2.22 -1.24 2.56
C ALA A 40 0.71 -1.27 2.84
N PHE A 41 -0.05 -2.14 2.17
CA PHE A 41 -1.49 -2.30 2.42
C PHE A 41 -1.80 -2.82 3.83
N GLN A 42 -1.00 -3.76 4.35
CA GLN A 42 -1.16 -4.22 5.74
C GLN A 42 -0.91 -3.10 6.74
N THR A 43 0.07 -2.23 6.48
CA THR A 43 0.34 -1.07 7.32
C THR A 43 -0.81 -0.07 7.25
N ALA A 44 -1.37 0.20 6.07
CA ALA A 44 -2.55 1.05 5.91
C ALA A 44 -3.75 0.54 6.73
N VAL A 45 -4.02 -0.77 6.68
CA VAL A 45 -5.08 -1.41 7.50
C VAL A 45 -4.76 -1.36 8.99
N ARG A 46 -3.49 -1.51 9.39
CA ARG A 46 -3.09 -1.41 10.80
C ARG A 46 -3.27 0.01 11.36
N LEU A 47 -2.95 1.02 10.56
CA LEU A 47 -3.14 2.43 10.92
C LEU A 47 -4.61 2.80 10.98
N ARG A 48 -5.40 2.34 10.00
CA ARG A 48 -6.84 2.57 9.96
C ARG A 48 -7.59 1.28 9.61
N PRO A 49 -7.99 0.50 10.63
CA PRO A 49 -8.70 -0.76 10.43
C PRO A 49 -10.06 -0.62 9.73
N GLU A 50 -10.64 0.58 9.71
CA GLU A 50 -11.92 0.88 9.06
C GLU A 50 -11.76 1.37 7.61
N ASN A 51 -10.52 1.49 7.10
CA ASN A 51 -10.31 1.93 5.73
C ASN A 51 -10.71 0.83 4.73
N ALA A 52 -11.91 0.98 4.16
CA ALA A 52 -12.46 0.06 3.17
C ALA A 52 -11.58 -0.08 1.92
N GLU A 53 -10.89 0.99 1.51
CA GLU A 53 -10.01 0.99 0.34
C GLU A 53 -8.75 0.14 0.59
N ALA A 54 -8.17 0.24 1.79
CA ALA A 54 -7.04 -0.58 2.20
C ALA A 54 -7.40 -2.07 2.30
N HIS A 55 -8.59 -2.41 2.81
CA HIS A 55 -9.10 -3.78 2.80
C HIS A 55 -9.33 -4.30 1.38
N PHE A 56 -9.88 -3.48 0.49
CA PHE A 56 -10.08 -3.85 -0.91
C PHE A 56 -8.75 -4.09 -1.62
N ALA A 57 -7.74 -3.24 -1.38
CA ALA A 57 -6.39 -3.41 -1.91
C ALA A 57 -5.71 -4.68 -1.39
N LEU A 58 -5.88 -5.03 -0.10
CA LEU A 58 -5.45 -6.32 0.44
C LEU A 58 -6.16 -7.50 -0.22
N GLY A 59 -7.46 -7.39 -0.50
CA GLY A 59 -8.18 -8.42 -1.24
C GLY A 59 -7.56 -8.68 -2.62
N LYS A 60 -7.23 -7.61 -3.35
CA LYS A 60 -6.56 -7.68 -4.64
C LYS A 60 -5.18 -8.34 -4.56
N ILE A 61 -4.37 -7.98 -3.55
CA ILE A 61 -3.03 -8.56 -3.42
C ILE A 61 -3.09 -10.06 -3.10
N PHE A 62 -4.01 -10.48 -2.23
CA PHE A 62 -4.18 -11.90 -1.92
C PHE A 62 -4.67 -12.72 -3.11
N ASP A 63 -5.46 -12.16 -4.01
CA ASP A 63 -5.86 -12.83 -5.25
C ASP A 63 -4.65 -13.07 -6.17
N VAL A 64 -3.70 -12.12 -6.23
CA VAL A 64 -2.45 -12.29 -6.98
C VAL A 64 -1.58 -13.40 -6.39
N PHE A 65 -1.46 -13.51 -5.07
CA PHE A 65 -0.69 -14.59 -4.42
C PHE A 65 -1.34 -15.97 -4.52
N LYS A 66 -2.64 -16.05 -4.82
CA LYS A 66 -3.35 -17.32 -5.02
C LYS A 66 -3.20 -17.90 -6.42
N ARG A 67 -2.68 -17.12 -7.38
CA ARG A 67 -2.43 -17.56 -8.76
C ARG A 67 -1.02 -18.11 -8.92
#